data_AF-A0A967I7B0-F1
#
_entry.id   AF-A0A967I7B0-F1
#
_cell.length_a   1.000
_cell.length_b   1.000
_cell.length_c   1.000
_cell.angle_alpha   90.00
_cell.angle_beta   90.00
_cell.angle_gamma   90.00
#
_symmetry.space_group_name_H-M   'P 1'
#
loop_
_entity.id
_entity.type
_entity.pdbx_description
1 polymer ?
#
loop_
_entity_poly.entity_id
_entity_poly.type
_entity_poly.pdbx_seq_one_letter_code
_entity_poly.pdbx_strand_id
1 'polypeptide(L)'
;DNWYTQPAFCRFLDQELELPYVGTLASDDEVILKRGRLTLEEFAKQLKQEHLQAVAAGGKPVFHKIGITYKGEKETYYSYCRTHRIHNFGKQRLVINFNQPDLSDSPRFYNSNRLIWQSVGITRIRRHRWPVEVYHEEGKEEGLDKYQVRDFQAISRHIGLVAVAYSLLRATPHDEALLHKLQRQLEMD
;
A
#
# COMPACT_ATOMS: atom_id res chain seq x y z
N ASP A 1 -3.38 -2.37 -4.53
CA ASP A 1 -4.33 -1.34 -5.00
C ASP A 1 -5.76 -1.77 -4.82
N ASN A 2 -6.71 -0.86 -5.06
CA ASN A 2 -8.13 -1.14 -4.98
C ASN A 2 -8.51 -2.35 -5.86
N TRP A 3 -8.01 -2.39 -7.10
CA TRP A 3 -8.25 -3.51 -8.03
C TRP A 3 -7.99 -4.90 -7.42
N TYR A 4 -6.92 -5.04 -6.62
CA TYR A 4 -6.54 -6.29 -5.97
C TYR A 4 -7.16 -6.49 -4.58
N THR A 5 -7.75 -5.44 -4.00
CA THR A 5 -8.41 -5.49 -2.69
C THR A 5 -9.82 -6.04 -2.87
N GLN A 6 -9.94 -7.26 -3.42
CA GLN A 6 -11.22 -7.91 -3.66
C GLN A 6 -11.64 -8.75 -2.46
N PRO A 7 -12.93 -8.73 -2.05
CA PRO A 7 -13.39 -9.44 -0.86
C PRO A 7 -13.02 -10.92 -0.82
N ALA A 8 -13.18 -11.65 -1.94
CA ALA A 8 -12.84 -13.07 -2.01
C ALA A 8 -11.33 -13.32 -1.82
N PHE A 9 -10.49 -12.52 -2.47
CA PHE A 9 -9.04 -12.65 -2.35
C PHE A 9 -8.55 -12.27 -0.94
N CYS A 10 -9.06 -11.18 -0.37
CA CYS A 10 -8.75 -10.79 0.99
C CYS A 10 -9.17 -11.86 2.02
N ARG A 11 -10.33 -12.51 1.83
CA ARG A 11 -10.74 -13.64 2.67
C ARG A 11 -9.81 -14.84 2.51
N PHE A 12 -9.41 -15.18 1.29
CA PHE A 12 -8.44 -16.25 1.04
C PHE A 12 -7.09 -15.98 1.75
N LEU A 13 -6.55 -14.77 1.63
CA LEU A 13 -5.32 -14.37 2.32
C LEU A 13 -5.44 -14.51 3.85
N ASP A 14 -6.58 -14.11 4.42
CA ASP A 14 -6.82 -14.11 5.86
C ASP A 14 -7.11 -15.51 6.42
N GLN A 15 -7.99 -16.27 5.76
CA GLN A 15 -8.56 -17.51 6.31
C GLN A 15 -7.80 -18.76 5.89
N GLU A 16 -7.30 -18.80 4.65
CA GLU A 16 -6.63 -19.99 4.13
C GLU A 16 -5.10 -19.89 4.28
N LEU A 17 -4.55 -18.68 4.07
CA LEU A 17 -3.10 -18.46 4.17
C LEU A 17 -2.65 -17.83 5.49
N GLU A 18 -3.58 -17.33 6.31
CA GLU A 18 -3.31 -16.65 7.58
C GLU A 18 -2.35 -15.43 7.46
N LEU A 19 -2.30 -14.82 6.27
CA LEU A 19 -1.37 -13.74 5.94
C LEU A 19 -1.94 -12.36 6.31
N PRO A 20 -1.13 -11.47 6.92
CA PRO A 20 -1.49 -10.07 7.04
C PRO A 20 -1.55 -9.40 5.65
N TYR A 21 -2.51 -8.50 5.44
CA TYR A 21 -2.53 -7.64 4.26
C TYR A 21 -2.84 -6.19 4.60
N VAL A 22 -2.47 -5.31 3.67
CA VAL A 22 -2.95 -3.92 3.62
C VAL A 22 -3.54 -3.67 2.24
N GLY A 23 -4.84 -3.38 2.20
CA GLY A 23 -5.58 -3.09 0.97
C GLY A 23 -5.91 -1.61 0.82
N THR A 24 -6.37 -1.23 -0.36
CA THR A 24 -6.93 0.11 -0.64
C THR A 24 -8.40 -0.04 -0.92
N LEU A 25 -9.22 0.77 -0.26
CA LEU A 25 -10.66 0.81 -0.46
C LEU A 25 -11.02 1.98 -1.38
N ALA A 26 -12.15 1.83 -2.07
CA ALA A 26 -12.79 2.85 -2.86
C ALA A 26 -13.54 3.86 -1.98
N SER A 27 -13.91 5.01 -2.53
CA SER A 27 -14.75 5.99 -1.82
C SER A 27 -16.18 5.52 -1.60
N ASP A 28 -16.70 4.69 -2.51
CA ASP A 28 -18.03 4.09 -2.51
C ASP A 28 -18.11 2.75 -1.76
N ASP A 29 -16.98 2.19 -1.31
CA ASP A 29 -17.00 1.10 -0.34
C ASP A 29 -17.75 1.53 0.94
N GLU A 30 -18.43 0.59 1.60
CA GLU A 30 -19.32 0.92 2.71
C GLU A 30 -18.75 0.50 4.07
N VAL A 31 -18.83 1.40 5.06
CA VAL A 31 -18.68 1.06 6.47
C VAL A 31 -20.04 0.71 7.08
N ILE A 32 -20.09 -0.33 7.89
CA ILE A 32 -21.28 -0.77 8.61
C ILE A 32 -21.25 -0.18 10.03
N LEU A 33 -22.15 0.76 10.30
CA LEU A 33 -22.34 1.40 11.59
C LEU A 33 -23.63 0.90 12.25
N LYS A 34 -23.83 1.20 13.54
CA LYS A 34 -25.08 0.89 14.25
C LYS A 34 -26.33 1.51 13.60
N ARG A 35 -26.15 2.68 12.97
CA ARG A 35 -27.21 3.45 12.29
C ARG A 35 -27.47 3.02 10.84
N GLY A 36 -26.76 2.00 10.35
CA GLY A 36 -26.83 1.57 8.95
C GLY A 36 -25.48 1.66 8.24
N ARG A 37 -25.53 1.54 6.92
CA ARG A 37 -24.36 1.63 6.05
C ARG A 37 -24.14 3.06 5.61
N LEU A 38 -22.88 3.43 5.43
CA LEU A 38 -22.47 4.69 4.82
C LEU A 38 -21.30 4.40 3.89
N THR A 39 -21.22 5.12 2.78
CA THR A 39 -20.01 5.11 1.97
C THR A 39 -18.84 5.65 2.78
N LEU A 40 -17.62 5.21 2.44
CA LEU A 40 -16.41 5.72 3.09
C LEU A 40 -16.22 7.22 2.85
N GLU A 41 -16.69 7.74 1.72
CA GLU A 41 -16.71 9.18 1.45
C GLU A 41 -17.62 9.94 2.44
N GLU A 42 -18.87 9.51 2.60
CA GLU A 42 -19.80 10.14 3.56
C GLU A 42 -19.29 10.02 4.99
N PHE A 43 -18.73 8.85 5.33
CA PHE A 43 -18.16 8.63 6.64
C PHE A 43 -16.94 9.52 6.90
N ALA A 44 -16.05 9.71 5.91
CA ALA A 44 -14.94 10.65 6.02
C ALA A 44 -15.40 12.09 6.19
N LYS A 45 -16.45 12.53 5.47
CA LYS A 45 -17.06 13.86 5.64
C LYS A 45 -17.60 14.06 7.06
N GLN A 46 -18.28 13.05 7.62
CA GLN A 46 -18.75 13.10 9.01
C GLN A 46 -17.60 13.18 10.01
N LEU A 47 -16.58 12.34 9.87
CA LEU A 47 -15.40 12.37 10.75
C LEU A 47 -14.63 13.69 10.63
N LYS A 48 -14.59 14.31 9.44
CA LYS A 48 -14.00 15.63 9.25
C LYS A 48 -14.78 16.70 10.01
N GLN A 49 -16.11 16.68 9.94
CA GLN A 49 -16.93 17.61 10.70
C GLN A 49 -16.73 17.44 12.21
N GLU A 50 -16.71 16.19 12.69
CA GLU A 50 -16.42 15.86 14.09
C GLU A 50 -15.01 16.36 14.51
N HIS A 51 -14.02 16.21 13.63
CA HIS A 51 -12.66 16.72 13.86
C HIS A 51 -12.66 18.24 14.04
N LEU A 52 -13.28 18.98 13.12
CA LEU A 52 -13.31 20.44 13.17
C LEU A 52 -14.04 20.94 14.41
N GLN A 53 -15.16 20.32 14.78
CA GLN A 53 -15.89 20.64 16.02
C GLN A 53 -15.04 20.36 17.27
N ALA A 54 -14.37 19.20 17.33
CA ALA A 54 -13.52 18.86 18.47
C ALA A 54 -12.34 19.82 18.60
N VAL A 55 -11.68 20.19 17.50
CA VAL A 55 -10.57 21.15 17.51
C VAL A 55 -11.05 22.55 17.92
N ALA A 56 -12.18 23.02 17.38
CA ALA A 56 -12.77 24.31 17.76
C ALA A 56 -13.14 24.38 19.25
N ALA A 57 -13.57 23.26 19.83
CA ALA A 57 -13.87 23.14 21.25
C ALA A 57 -12.63 22.91 22.15
N GLY A 58 -11.41 22.91 21.60
CA GLY A 58 -10.17 22.61 22.34
C GLY A 58 -10.06 21.14 22.80
N GLY A 59 -10.88 20.26 22.23
CA GLY A 59 -10.93 18.84 22.53
C GLY A 59 -9.88 18.02 21.76
N LYS A 60 -9.98 16.69 21.89
CA LYS A 60 -9.08 15.76 21.18
C LYS A 60 -9.47 15.63 19.71
N PRO A 61 -8.53 15.80 18.77
CA PRO A 61 -8.82 15.68 17.35
C PRO A 61 -9.17 14.25 16.96
N VAL A 62 -10.05 14.09 15.95
CA VAL A 62 -10.39 12.77 15.37
C VAL A 62 -9.25 12.23 14.49
N PHE A 63 -8.74 13.06 13.57
CA PHE A 63 -7.55 12.77 12.77
C PHE A 63 -6.28 13.21 13.50
N HIS A 64 -5.32 12.30 13.61
CA HIS A 64 -4.06 12.55 14.31
C HIS A 64 -2.93 12.71 13.32
N LYS A 65 -2.05 13.69 13.56
CA LYS A 65 -0.82 13.86 12.77
C LYS A 65 0.09 12.66 12.98
N ILE A 66 0.49 12.02 11.88
CA ILE A 66 1.46 10.94 11.85
C ILE A 66 2.59 11.27 10.88
N GLY A 67 3.79 10.74 11.15
CA GLY A 67 4.94 10.84 10.26
C GLY A 67 5.42 9.46 9.85
N ILE A 68 5.78 9.30 8.58
CA ILE A 68 6.50 8.11 8.09
C ILE A 68 7.79 8.54 7.41
N THR A 69 8.79 7.65 7.41
CA THR A 69 9.99 7.81 6.60
C THR A 69 9.89 6.90 5.39
N TYR A 70 10.11 7.44 4.20
CA TYR A 70 10.10 6.72 2.94
C TYR A 70 11.18 7.27 2.02
N LYS A 71 12.05 6.40 1.49
CA LYS A 71 13.20 6.78 0.63
C LYS A 71 14.06 7.92 1.21
N GLY A 72 14.25 7.96 2.52
CA GLY A 72 15.04 8.99 3.22
C GLY A 72 14.27 10.27 3.55
N GLU A 73 13.06 10.47 3.01
CA GLU A 73 12.22 11.64 3.26
C GLU A 73 11.20 11.38 4.36
N LYS A 74 10.87 12.43 5.12
CA LYS A 74 9.78 12.40 6.10
C LYS A 74 8.50 12.92 5.47
N GLU A 75 7.51 12.05 5.36
CA GLU A 75 6.17 12.41 4.90
C GLU A 75 5.23 12.55 6.11
N THR A 76 4.35 13.55 6.09
CA THR A 76 3.35 13.79 7.14
C THR A 76 1.96 13.49 6.61
N TYR A 77 1.14 12.84 7.44
CA TYR A 77 -0.26 12.55 7.13
C TYR A 77 -1.15 12.86 8.34
N TYR A 78 -2.44 13.09 8.09
CA TYR A 78 -3.47 13.27 9.11
C TYR A 78 -4.43 12.09 9.04
N SER A 79 -4.38 11.24 10.06
CA SER A 79 -4.89 9.87 9.97
C SER A 79 -5.95 9.56 11.03
N TYR A 80 -7.06 8.98 10.58
CA TYR A 80 -8.02 8.28 11.42
C TYR A 80 -7.72 6.79 11.39
N CYS A 81 -7.77 6.12 12.55
CA CYS A 81 -7.49 4.69 12.64
C CYS A 81 -8.43 4.01 13.63
N ARG A 82 -9.32 3.15 13.14
CA ARG A 82 -10.22 2.40 14.01
C ARG A 82 -10.65 1.09 13.38
N THR A 83 -11.03 0.13 14.23
CA THR A 83 -11.61 -1.13 13.75
C THR A 83 -13.08 -0.94 13.46
N HIS A 84 -13.49 -1.30 12.25
CA HIS A 84 -14.86 -1.21 11.76
C HIS A 84 -15.27 -2.50 11.06
N ARG A 85 -16.57 -2.70 10.84
CA ARG A 85 -17.04 -3.67 9.86
C ARG A 85 -17.16 -2.97 8.51
N ILE A 86 -16.44 -3.45 7.51
CA ILE A 86 -16.53 -2.97 6.13
C ILE A 86 -17.38 -3.96 5.35
N HIS A 87 -18.32 -3.47 4.56
CA HIS A 87 -19.20 -4.32 3.76
C HIS A 87 -18.37 -5.26 2.88
N ASN A 88 -18.77 -6.53 2.77
CA ASN A 88 -18.06 -7.61 2.07
C ASN A 88 -16.69 -8.06 2.63
N PHE A 89 -15.99 -7.22 3.43
CA PHE A 89 -14.69 -7.55 4.03
C PHE A 89 -14.76 -7.97 5.51
N GLY A 90 -15.90 -7.79 6.18
CA GLY A 90 -16.03 -8.13 7.60
C GLY A 90 -15.30 -7.13 8.51
N LYS A 91 -14.73 -7.60 9.64
CA LYS A 91 -14.07 -6.72 10.61
C LYS A 91 -12.66 -6.38 10.11
N GLN A 92 -12.37 -5.10 9.96
CA GLN A 92 -11.13 -4.60 9.36
C GLN A 92 -10.60 -3.42 10.18
N ARG A 93 -9.27 -3.25 10.18
CA ARG A 93 -8.63 -2.04 10.64
C ARG A 93 -8.69 -0.99 9.53
N LEU A 94 -9.60 -0.02 9.67
CA LEU A 94 -9.76 1.07 8.72
C LEU A 94 -8.79 2.21 9.04
N VAL A 95 -8.10 2.68 8.01
CA VAL A 95 -7.27 3.89 8.03
C VAL A 95 -7.78 4.85 6.97
N ILE A 96 -8.00 6.10 7.36
CA ILE A 96 -8.37 7.20 6.46
C ILE A 96 -7.30 8.27 6.59
N ASN A 97 -6.63 8.60 5.49
CA ASN A 97 -5.54 9.57 5.47
C ASN A 97 -5.88 10.79 4.61
N PHE A 98 -5.51 11.95 5.14
CA PHE A 98 -5.37 13.20 4.41
C PHE A 98 -3.88 13.61 4.39
N ASN A 99 -3.47 14.32 3.35
CA ASN A 99 -2.12 14.88 3.27
C ASN A 99 -2.08 16.29 3.88
N GLN A 100 -3.20 17.02 3.84
CA GLN A 100 -3.27 18.39 4.34
C GLN A 100 -3.76 18.48 5.79
N PRO A 101 -3.21 19.40 6.61
CA PRO A 101 -3.63 19.60 8.00
C PRO A 101 -5.10 19.97 8.19
N ASP A 102 -5.65 20.70 7.22
CA ASP A 102 -7.04 21.15 7.22
C ASP A 102 -8.01 20.10 6.63
N LEU A 103 -7.48 18.93 6.26
CA LEU A 103 -8.22 17.83 5.65
C LEU A 103 -8.95 18.26 4.35
N SER A 104 -8.42 19.25 3.63
CA SER A 104 -9.02 19.80 2.40
C SER A 104 -8.86 18.89 1.18
N ASP A 105 -7.84 18.03 1.17
CA ASP A 105 -7.58 17.09 0.08
C ASP A 105 -8.55 15.90 0.09
N SER A 106 -8.51 15.08 -0.97
CA SER A 106 -9.32 13.87 -1.03
C SER A 106 -8.75 12.79 -0.11
N PRO A 107 -9.58 12.14 0.73
CA PRO A 107 -9.12 11.09 1.63
C PRO A 107 -8.66 9.85 0.87
N ARG A 108 -7.67 9.16 1.42
CA ARG A 108 -7.27 7.81 0.98
C ARG A 108 -7.70 6.78 2.01
N PHE A 109 -8.28 5.69 1.55
CA PHE A 109 -8.85 4.64 2.40
C PHE A 109 -8.03 3.36 2.33
N TYR A 110 -7.59 2.87 3.49
CA TYR A 110 -6.87 1.60 3.60
C TYR A 110 -7.53 0.68 4.61
N ASN A 111 -7.44 -0.62 4.38
CA ASN A 111 -7.90 -1.65 5.31
C ASN A 111 -6.79 -2.66 5.61
N SER A 112 -6.94 -3.37 6.74
CA SER A 112 -6.10 -4.51 7.09
C SER A 112 -6.88 -5.50 7.96
N ASN A 113 -6.63 -6.79 7.77
CA ASN A 113 -7.12 -7.85 8.66
C ASN A 113 -6.45 -7.81 10.05
N ARG A 114 -5.29 -7.14 10.21
CA ARG A 114 -4.62 -6.99 11.51
C ARG A 114 -5.21 -5.84 12.33
N LEU A 115 -6.21 -6.17 13.15
CA LEU A 115 -7.06 -5.22 13.90
C LEU A 115 -6.33 -4.32 14.93
N ILE A 116 -5.14 -4.73 15.38
CA ILE A 116 -4.33 -4.01 16.37
C ILE A 116 -3.31 -3.06 15.74
N TRP A 117 -3.11 -3.12 14.42
CA TRP A 117 -2.12 -2.29 13.74
C TRP A 117 -2.48 -0.80 13.77
N GLN A 118 -1.47 0.03 13.91
CA GLN A 118 -1.62 1.48 13.97
C GLN A 118 -1.52 2.10 12.57
N SER A 119 -2.08 3.29 12.41
CA SER A 119 -2.10 4.01 11.12
C SER A 119 -0.71 4.24 10.54
N VAL A 120 0.30 4.53 11.38
CA VAL A 120 1.70 4.68 10.95
C VAL A 120 2.19 3.44 10.19
N GLY A 121 1.98 2.25 10.76
CA GLY A 121 2.42 0.99 10.17
C GLY A 121 1.69 0.67 8.87
N ILE A 122 0.35 0.79 8.86
CA ILE A 122 -0.49 0.54 7.68
C ILE A 122 -0.14 1.51 6.55
N THR A 123 -0.02 2.80 6.86
CA THR A 123 0.34 3.84 5.87
C THR A 123 1.73 3.59 5.31
N ARG A 124 2.70 3.24 6.15
CA ARG A 124 4.06 2.92 5.72
C ARG A 124 4.08 1.72 4.77
N ILE A 125 3.41 0.61 5.12
CA ILE A 125 3.30 -0.58 4.25
C ILE A 125 2.69 -0.19 2.90
N ARG A 126 1.60 0.60 2.91
CA ARG A 126 0.96 1.04 1.67
C ARG A 126 1.84 1.94 0.81
N ARG A 127 2.68 2.77 1.44
CA ARG A 127 3.62 3.65 0.74
C ARG A 127 4.71 2.85 0.01
N HIS A 128 5.14 1.72 0.58
CA HIS A 128 6.10 0.78 -0.02
C HIS A 128 5.53 -0.08 -1.16
N ARG A 129 4.33 0.21 -1.67
CA ARG A 129 3.82 -0.43 -2.90
C ARG A 129 4.54 0.08 -4.15
N TRP A 130 4.89 1.37 -4.20
CA TRP A 130 5.42 2.04 -5.39
C TRP A 130 6.61 1.33 -6.09
N PRO A 131 7.52 0.62 -5.39
CA PRO A 131 8.58 -0.14 -6.04
C PRO A 131 8.12 -1.11 -7.15
N VAL A 132 6.88 -1.62 -7.11
CA VAL A 132 6.35 -2.48 -8.18
C VAL A 132 6.15 -1.71 -9.50
N GLU A 133 5.80 -0.42 -9.43
CA GLU A 133 5.64 0.42 -10.62
C GLU A 133 7.02 0.79 -11.19
N VAL A 134 7.98 1.05 -10.31
CA VAL A 134 9.39 1.23 -10.69
C VAL A 134 9.93 -0.02 -11.41
N TYR A 135 9.63 -1.22 -10.92
CA TYR A 135 9.99 -2.46 -11.61
C TYR A 135 9.38 -2.55 -13.01
N HIS A 136 8.10 -2.19 -13.19
CA HIS A 136 7.48 -2.24 -14.52
C HIS A 136 8.04 -1.19 -15.49
N GLU A 137 8.46 -0.03 -14.97
CA GLU A 137 9.10 1.01 -15.79
C GLU A 137 10.54 0.63 -16.14
N GLU A 138 11.40 0.43 -15.14
CA GLU A 138 12.82 0.09 -15.32
C GLU A 138 12.99 -1.30 -15.98
N GLY A 139 12.14 -2.27 -15.63
CA GLY A 139 12.21 -3.62 -16.18
C GLY A 139 11.99 -3.68 -17.70
N LYS A 140 11.29 -2.71 -18.30
CA LYS A 140 11.19 -2.62 -19.76
C LYS A 140 12.52 -2.26 -20.42
N GLU A 141 13.32 -1.41 -19.77
CA GLU A 141 14.68 -1.11 -20.23
C GLU A 141 15.51 -2.39 -20.25
N GLU A 142 15.41 -3.18 -19.17
CA GLU A 142 16.01 -4.51 -19.00
C GLU A 142 15.38 -5.62 -19.87
N GLY A 143 14.37 -5.30 -20.68
CA GLY A 143 13.82 -6.19 -21.70
C GLY A 143 12.61 -7.04 -21.30
N LEU A 144 11.87 -6.63 -20.27
CA LEU A 144 10.65 -7.32 -19.80
C LEU A 144 9.62 -7.54 -20.91
N ASP A 145 9.51 -6.61 -21.86
CA ASP A 145 8.61 -6.67 -23.01
C ASP A 145 9.32 -6.91 -24.36
N LYS A 146 10.63 -7.21 -24.33
CA LYS A 146 11.47 -7.41 -25.53
C LYS A 146 11.62 -8.89 -25.93
N TYR A 147 10.70 -9.75 -25.52
CA TYR A 147 10.70 -11.15 -25.95
C TYR A 147 10.39 -11.25 -27.46
N GLN A 148 11.16 -12.03 -28.19
CA GLN A 148 10.97 -12.26 -29.63
C GLN A 148 10.32 -13.62 -29.94
N VAL A 149 9.95 -14.36 -28.90
CA VAL A 149 9.31 -15.68 -28.97
C VAL A 149 7.80 -15.55 -28.85
N ARG A 150 7.07 -16.49 -29.45
CA ARG A 150 5.59 -16.54 -29.40
C ARG A 150 5.04 -17.61 -28.47
N ASP A 151 5.87 -18.59 -28.10
CA ASP A 151 5.47 -19.66 -27.19
C ASP A 151 5.28 -19.11 -25.77
N PHE A 152 4.12 -19.39 -25.16
CA PHE A 152 3.76 -18.81 -23.86
C PHE A 152 4.69 -19.26 -22.72
N GLN A 153 5.17 -20.50 -22.75
CA GLN A 153 6.13 -20.97 -21.75
C GLN A 153 7.48 -20.28 -21.93
N ALA A 154 7.93 -20.11 -23.17
CA ALA A 154 9.17 -19.39 -23.48
C ALA A 154 9.07 -17.91 -23.06
N ILE A 155 7.94 -17.25 -23.31
CA ILE A 155 7.66 -15.89 -22.83
C ILE A 155 7.71 -15.85 -21.30
N SER A 156 7.06 -16.80 -20.62
CA SER A 156 7.06 -16.87 -19.15
C SER A 156 8.48 -17.06 -18.58
N ARG A 157 9.31 -17.89 -19.21
CA ARG A 157 10.73 -18.06 -18.83
C ARG A 157 11.54 -16.79 -19.06
N HIS A 158 11.35 -16.11 -20.19
CA HIS A 158 12.00 -14.84 -20.49
C HIS A 158 11.68 -13.80 -19.42
N ILE A 159 10.40 -13.60 -19.12
CA ILE A 159 9.95 -12.68 -18.06
C ILE A 159 10.58 -13.05 -16.71
N GLY A 160 10.60 -14.34 -16.36
CA GLY A 160 11.23 -14.83 -15.13
C GLY A 160 12.73 -14.51 -15.06
N LEU A 161 13.47 -14.70 -16.16
CA LEU A 161 14.89 -14.37 -16.22
C LEU A 161 15.14 -12.88 -16.07
N VAL A 162 14.37 -12.03 -16.76
CA VAL A 162 14.46 -10.57 -16.61
C VAL A 162 14.16 -10.14 -15.16
N ALA A 163 13.14 -10.73 -14.52
CA ALA A 163 12.81 -10.44 -13.13
C ALA A 163 13.95 -10.79 -12.16
N VAL A 164 14.61 -11.93 -12.38
CA VAL A 164 15.78 -12.35 -11.58
C VAL A 164 16.96 -11.40 -11.81
N ALA A 165 17.30 -11.13 -13.07
CA ALA A 165 18.39 -10.22 -13.42
C ALA A 165 18.18 -8.82 -12.83
N TYR A 166 16.98 -8.25 -13.00
CA TYR A 166 16.61 -6.97 -12.39
C TYR A 166 16.75 -7.00 -10.86
N SER A 167 16.24 -8.05 -10.20
CA SER A 167 16.32 -8.18 -8.75
C SER A 167 17.77 -8.22 -8.26
N LEU A 168 18.65 -8.92 -8.98
CA LEU A 168 20.09 -8.94 -8.69
C LEU A 168 20.72 -7.56 -8.90
N LEU A 169 20.42 -6.86 -10.00
CA LEU A 169 20.92 -5.50 -10.26
C LEU A 169 20.50 -4.52 -9.16
N ARG A 170 19.25 -4.62 -8.66
CA ARG A 170 18.77 -3.79 -7.54
C ARG A 170 19.37 -4.16 -6.19
N ALA A 171 19.70 -5.43 -5.97
CA ALA A 171 20.29 -5.90 -4.71
C ALA A 171 21.80 -5.63 -4.62
N THR A 172 22.51 -5.71 -5.74
CA THR A 172 23.98 -5.60 -5.80
C THR A 172 24.55 -4.36 -5.10
N PRO A 173 24.01 -3.12 -5.24
CA PRO A 173 24.52 -1.95 -4.53
C PRO A 173 24.39 -2.02 -3.00
N HIS A 174 23.61 -2.97 -2.50
CA HIS A 174 23.39 -3.21 -1.07
C HIS A 174 24.07 -4.50 -0.58
N ASP A 175 24.77 -5.22 -1.46
CA ASP A 175 25.53 -6.44 -1.17
C ASP A 175 26.97 -6.27 -1.71
N GLU A 176 27.86 -5.78 -0.85
CA GLU A 176 29.25 -5.49 -1.20
C GLU A 176 29.99 -6.74 -1.72
N ALA A 177 29.66 -7.93 -1.20
CA ALA A 177 30.30 -9.18 -1.62
C ALA A 177 29.89 -9.56 -3.05
N LEU A 178 28.60 -9.43 -3.38
CA LEU A 178 28.10 -9.64 -4.73
C LEU A 178 28.67 -8.60 -5.71
N LEU A 179 28.68 -7.32 -5.32
CA LEU A 179 29.20 -6.23 -6.14
C LEU A 179 30.67 -6.46 -6.50
N HIS A 180 31.52 -6.75 -5.51
CA HIS A 180 32.94 -7.04 -5.75
C HIS A 180 33.15 -8.26 -6.65
N LYS A 181 32.34 -9.31 -6.47
CA LYS A 181 32.43 -10.51 -7.31
C LYS A 181 32.09 -10.21 -8.77
N LEU A 182 31.03 -9.44 -9.01
CA LEU A 182 30.60 -9.06 -10.36
C LEU A 182 31.61 -8.13 -11.04
N GLN A 183 32.11 -7.11 -10.32
CA GLN A 183 33.15 -6.21 -10.84
C GLN A 183 34.41 -6.96 -11.25
N ARG A 184 34.88 -7.89 -10.41
CA ARG A 184 36.07 -8.70 -10.72
C ARG A 184 35.87 -9.59 -11.94
N GLN A 185 34.67 -10.10 -12.17
CA GLN A 185 34.38 -10.92 -13.36
C GLN A 185 34.35 -10.08 -14.64
N LEU A 186 33.88 -8.83 -14.57
CA LEU A 186 33.83 -7.90 -15.70
C LEU A 186 35.20 -7.29 -16.04
N GLU A 187 36.09 -7.11 -15.07
CA GLU A 187 37.48 -6.64 -15.29
C GLU A 187 38.41 -7.72 -15.89
N MET A 188 37.95 -8.98 -15.97
CA MET A 188 38.73 -10.10 -16.49
C MET A 188 38.48 -10.39 -17.99
N ASP A 189 37.56 -9.66 -18.63
CA ASP A 189 37.34 -9.63 -20.09
C ASP A 189 37.94 -8.36 -20.71
#